data_AF-A0A5M9J8W7-F1
#
_entry.id   AF-A0A5M9J8W7-F1
#
_cell.length_a   1.000
_cell.length_b   1.000
_cell.length_c   1.000
_cell.angle_alpha   90.00
_cell.angle_beta   90.00
_cell.angle_gamma   90.00
#
_symmetry.space_group_name_H-M   'P 1'
#
loop_
_entity.id
_entity.type
_entity.pdbx_description
1 polymer ?
#
loop_
_entity_poly.entity_id
_entity_poly.type
_entity_poly.pdbx_seq_one_letter_code
_entity_poly.pdbx_strand_id
1 'polypeptide(L)'
;MTALAAAGIYLVLDVNTPLYSLNRATPAVSYNSVYLQNIFATIDAFANYTNVLAFFSGNEVINDDTTTSAAPYVKAVTRDMRQYIGSRGYRKIPVGYSAADVDSNRLEMAQYMNCGTDDERSDFFAFNDYSWCDPSSFTTSGWDQKVKNFTDYGIPIFMVATPTHRKFEEVASLYSTDMTGVYSGGLVYEYSEEGSKYGLVTISGSSVTEGNDFTALKAAFAKTSNPNGDGGYSSSSKLELVSPAGLTGAGSQNAGGTSTGTATAGSGSVTAVATGASSGTATGTNKSSAGNALAPMDKTPLVLGTLIASLTFVGAALL
;
A
#
# COMPACT_ATOMS: atom_id res chain seq x y z
N MET A 1 2.24 4.58 15.89
CA MET A 1 3.55 4.91 15.28
C MET A 1 4.68 5.00 16.29
N THR A 2 4.59 5.80 17.36
CA THR A 2 5.67 5.93 18.36
C THR A 2 6.11 4.60 18.98
N ALA A 3 5.17 3.71 19.32
CA ALA A 3 5.49 2.38 19.85
C ALA A 3 6.28 1.51 18.85
N LEU A 4 5.95 1.59 17.55
CA LEU A 4 6.69 0.90 16.49
C LEU A 4 8.10 1.48 16.35
N ALA A 5 8.22 2.81 16.35
CA ALA A 5 9.52 3.48 16.27
C ALA A 5 10.44 3.14 17.46
N ALA A 6 9.89 3.07 18.67
CA ALA A 6 10.63 2.66 19.87
C ALA A 6 11.16 1.21 19.78
N ALA A 7 10.48 0.36 19.01
CA ALA A 7 10.92 -1.00 18.69
C ALA A 7 11.81 -1.10 17.44
N GLY A 8 12.15 0.03 16.79
CA GLY A 8 12.91 0.05 15.54
C GLY A 8 12.12 -0.42 14.31
N ILE A 9 10.79 -0.49 14.39
CA ILE A 9 9.91 -0.95 13.32
C ILE A 9 9.49 0.23 12.43
N TYR A 10 9.67 0.04 11.13
CA TYR A 10 9.24 0.96 10.09
C TYR A 10 7.94 0.51 9.43
N LEU A 11 7.25 1.45 8.80
CA LEU A 11 6.00 1.22 8.08
C LEU A 11 6.19 1.52 6.58
N VAL A 12 5.89 0.54 5.74
CA VAL A 12 5.52 0.78 4.33
C VAL A 12 3.99 0.72 4.27
N LEU A 13 3.35 1.78 3.75
CA LEU A 13 1.90 1.92 3.82
C LEU A 13 1.27 2.06 2.44
N ASP A 14 0.32 1.19 2.11
CA ASP A 14 -0.67 1.46 1.07
C ASP A 14 -1.55 2.64 1.48
N VAL A 15 -1.51 3.72 0.70
CA VAL A 15 -2.42 4.86 0.90
C VAL A 15 -3.83 4.59 0.38
N ASN A 16 -3.99 3.49 -0.35
CA ASN A 16 -5.23 3.03 -0.95
C ASN A 16 -6.05 2.22 0.05
N THR A 17 -7.37 2.21 -0.15
CA THR A 17 -8.29 1.35 0.62
C THR A 17 -9.19 0.56 -0.33
N PRO A 18 -9.90 -0.48 0.15
CA PRO A 18 -10.86 -1.20 -0.69
C PRO A 18 -11.94 -0.30 -1.33
N LEU A 19 -12.27 0.84 -0.69
CA LEU A 19 -13.25 1.80 -1.20
C LEU A 19 -12.63 2.88 -2.10
N TYR A 20 -11.39 3.29 -1.81
CA TYR A 20 -10.66 4.33 -2.53
C TYR A 20 -9.37 3.77 -3.11
N SER A 21 -9.48 3.25 -4.32
CA SER A 21 -8.39 2.66 -5.10
C SER A 21 -8.70 2.75 -6.60
N LEU A 22 -7.68 2.57 -7.43
CA LEU A 22 -7.87 2.39 -8.86
C LEU A 22 -8.62 1.08 -9.12
N ASN A 23 -9.74 1.18 -9.83
CA ASN A 23 -10.46 0.03 -10.35
C ASN A 23 -9.78 -0.42 -11.65
N ARG A 24 -9.15 -1.60 -11.63
CA ARG A 24 -8.43 -2.15 -12.78
C ARG A 24 -9.29 -2.34 -14.03
N ALA A 25 -10.60 -2.55 -13.90
CA ALA A 25 -11.52 -2.70 -15.03
C ALA A 25 -11.91 -1.35 -15.65
N THR A 26 -11.89 -0.28 -14.86
CA THR A 26 -12.26 1.09 -15.28
C THR A 26 -11.31 2.14 -14.69
N PRO A 27 -10.01 2.07 -15.01
CA PRO A 27 -8.99 2.87 -14.32
C PRO A 27 -9.16 4.37 -14.58
N ALA A 28 -9.63 4.74 -15.77
CA ALA A 28 -9.94 6.14 -16.12
C ALA A 28 -11.01 6.78 -15.24
N VAL A 29 -12.05 6.02 -14.89
CA VAL A 29 -13.19 6.52 -14.11
C VAL A 29 -12.85 6.59 -12.62
N SER A 30 -12.06 5.62 -12.14
CA SER A 30 -11.64 5.55 -10.74
C SER A 30 -10.51 6.51 -10.38
N TYR A 31 -9.70 6.93 -11.35
CA TYR A 31 -8.75 8.03 -11.18
C TYR A 31 -9.48 9.39 -11.22
N ASN A 32 -9.93 9.84 -10.05
CA ASN A 32 -10.68 11.08 -9.90
C ASN A 32 -10.31 11.83 -8.61
N SER A 33 -10.85 13.03 -8.43
CA SER A 33 -10.52 13.91 -7.31
C SER A 33 -10.90 13.34 -5.94
N VAL A 34 -11.97 12.55 -5.83
CA VAL A 34 -12.38 11.94 -4.56
C VAL A 34 -11.35 10.90 -4.11
N TYR A 35 -10.88 10.07 -5.05
CA TYR A 35 -9.81 9.13 -4.81
C TYR A 35 -8.49 9.83 -4.45
N LEU A 36 -8.07 10.83 -5.23
CA LEU A 36 -6.84 11.58 -4.96
C LEU A 36 -6.88 12.31 -3.59
N GLN A 37 -8.03 12.89 -3.23
CA GLN A 37 -8.20 13.53 -1.93
C GLN A 37 -8.05 12.52 -0.77
N ASN A 38 -8.55 11.29 -0.94
CA ASN A 38 -8.41 10.26 0.08
C ASN A 38 -6.94 9.86 0.30
N ILE A 39 -6.21 9.56 -0.78
CA ILE A 39 -4.80 9.15 -0.65
C ILE A 39 -3.92 10.28 -0.11
N PHE A 40 -4.20 11.54 -0.47
CA PHE A 40 -3.47 12.71 0.06
C PHE A 40 -3.77 12.95 1.53
N ALA A 41 -5.02 12.74 1.98
CA ALA A 41 -5.37 12.80 3.39
C ALA A 41 -4.64 11.72 4.20
N THR A 42 -4.47 10.50 3.64
CA THR A 42 -3.65 9.46 4.25
C THR A 42 -2.18 9.88 4.34
N ILE A 43 -1.61 10.50 3.29
CA ILE A 43 -0.25 11.06 3.36
C ILE A 43 -0.14 12.10 4.47
N ASP A 44 -1.06 13.07 4.56
CA ASP A 44 -1.06 14.11 5.60
C ASP A 44 -1.05 13.51 7.01
N ALA A 45 -1.82 12.44 7.24
CA ALA A 45 -1.92 11.76 8.52
C ALA A 45 -0.62 11.05 8.93
N PHE A 46 0.21 10.63 7.97
CA PHE A 46 1.40 9.81 8.22
C PHE A 46 2.74 10.53 7.96
N ALA A 47 2.77 11.64 7.20
CA ALA A 47 4.00 12.27 6.72
C ALA A 47 4.95 12.76 7.81
N ASN A 48 4.41 13.10 8.99
CA ASN A 48 5.21 13.59 10.12
C ASN A 48 5.88 12.48 10.94
N TYR A 49 5.56 11.20 10.69
CA TYR A 49 6.24 10.10 11.35
C TYR A 49 7.54 9.75 10.63
N THR A 50 8.66 9.79 11.36
CA THR A 50 9.99 9.51 10.83
C THR A 50 10.21 8.04 10.47
N ASN A 51 9.44 7.12 11.08
CA ASN A 51 9.49 5.69 10.79
C ASN A 51 8.48 5.23 9.73
N VAL A 52 7.87 6.15 8.97
CA VAL A 52 7.22 5.80 7.69
C VAL A 52 8.32 5.67 6.64
N LEU A 53 8.64 4.44 6.26
CA LEU A 53 9.67 4.13 5.29
C LEU A 53 9.24 4.56 3.89
N ALA A 54 8.02 4.22 3.49
CA ALA A 54 7.54 4.43 2.13
C ALA A 54 6.01 4.36 2.02
N PHE A 55 5.47 4.84 0.90
CA PHE A 55 4.07 4.67 0.52
C PHE A 55 3.93 3.84 -0.76
N PHE A 56 2.92 2.98 -0.82
CA PHE A 56 2.48 2.34 -2.05
C PHE A 56 1.39 3.16 -2.74
N SER A 57 1.61 3.49 -4.01
CA SER A 57 0.64 4.18 -4.89
C SER A 57 -0.46 3.26 -5.39
N GLY A 58 -0.25 1.95 -5.33
CA GLY A 58 -1.23 0.92 -5.63
C GLY A 58 -0.69 -0.46 -5.30
N ASN A 59 -1.61 -1.42 -5.18
CA ASN A 59 -1.30 -2.83 -4.97
C ASN A 59 -2.07 -3.70 -5.96
N GLU A 60 -1.35 -4.43 -6.82
CA GLU A 60 -1.90 -5.39 -7.80
C GLU A 60 -3.07 -4.86 -8.64
N VAL A 61 -3.05 -3.56 -8.96
CA VAL A 61 -3.98 -2.97 -9.92
C VAL A 61 -3.86 -3.71 -11.26
N ILE A 62 -2.63 -3.91 -11.75
CA ILE A 62 -2.32 -4.82 -12.86
C ILE A 62 -2.03 -6.19 -12.25
N ASN A 63 -2.88 -7.16 -12.53
CA ASN A 63 -2.77 -8.52 -12.00
C ASN A 63 -2.81 -9.61 -13.08
N ASP A 64 -2.94 -9.22 -14.35
CA ASP A 64 -2.84 -10.08 -15.52
C ASP A 64 -2.55 -9.24 -16.78
N ASP A 65 -2.38 -9.90 -17.92
CA ASP A 65 -2.09 -9.22 -19.20
C ASP A 65 -3.23 -8.32 -19.69
N THR A 66 -4.48 -8.61 -19.29
CA THR A 66 -5.68 -7.87 -19.72
C THR A 66 -5.86 -6.55 -18.98
N THR A 67 -5.18 -6.39 -17.84
CA THR A 67 -5.29 -5.22 -16.95
C THR A 67 -4.14 -4.22 -17.10
N THR A 68 -3.21 -4.48 -18.03
CA THR A 68 -2.06 -3.61 -18.35
C THR A 68 -2.45 -2.17 -18.74
N SER A 69 -3.66 -1.97 -19.25
CA SER A 69 -4.22 -0.63 -19.54
C SER A 69 -4.36 0.28 -18.30
N ALA A 70 -4.27 -0.27 -17.08
CA ALA A 70 -4.25 0.50 -15.84
C ALA A 70 -2.87 1.10 -15.49
N ALA A 71 -1.78 0.64 -16.11
CA ALA A 71 -0.41 1.07 -15.79
C ALA A 71 -0.21 2.60 -15.87
N PRO A 72 -0.73 3.33 -16.89
CA PRO A 72 -0.62 4.79 -16.92
C PRO A 72 -1.27 5.50 -15.73
N TYR A 73 -2.32 4.92 -15.15
CA TYR A 73 -3.02 5.51 -14.00
C TYR A 73 -2.26 5.25 -12.71
N VAL A 74 -1.69 4.05 -12.52
CA VAL A 74 -0.79 3.77 -11.39
C VAL A 74 0.41 4.71 -11.40
N LYS A 75 1.00 4.94 -12.57
CA LYS A 75 2.11 5.89 -12.74
C LYS A 75 1.69 7.34 -12.46
N ALA A 76 0.50 7.74 -12.91
CA ALA A 76 -0.05 9.07 -12.59
C ALA A 76 -0.28 9.25 -11.07
N VAL A 77 -0.82 8.25 -10.37
CA VAL A 77 -0.97 8.29 -8.91
C VAL A 77 0.39 8.42 -8.22
N THR A 78 1.39 7.66 -8.66
CA THR A 78 2.77 7.73 -8.14
C THR A 78 3.33 9.14 -8.28
N ARG A 79 3.26 9.72 -9.48
CA ARG A 79 3.67 11.10 -9.77
C ARG A 79 2.96 12.09 -8.85
N ASP A 80 1.63 12.02 -8.76
CA ASP A 80 0.83 12.99 -8.02
C ASP A 80 1.07 12.92 -6.52
N MET A 81 1.28 11.72 -5.96
CA MET A 81 1.70 11.56 -4.56
C MET A 81 3.05 12.20 -4.28
N ARG A 82 4.04 11.99 -5.17
CA ARG A 82 5.38 12.60 -5.03
C ARG A 82 5.31 14.11 -5.13
N GLN A 83 4.55 14.64 -6.08
CA GLN A 83 4.31 16.08 -6.22
C GLN A 83 3.58 16.66 -4.99
N TYR A 84 2.57 15.96 -4.48
CA TYR A 84 1.86 16.36 -3.26
C TYR A 84 2.81 16.44 -2.08
N ILE A 85 3.57 15.37 -1.78
CA ILE A 85 4.59 15.33 -0.71
C ILE A 85 5.56 16.52 -0.83
N GLY A 86 6.08 16.77 -2.03
CA GLY A 86 6.99 17.88 -2.30
C GLY A 86 6.34 19.25 -2.07
N SER A 87 5.13 19.47 -2.58
CA SER A 87 4.39 20.74 -2.46
C SER A 87 4.02 21.09 -1.02
N ARG A 88 3.85 20.07 -0.17
CA ARG A 88 3.55 20.22 1.27
C ARG A 88 4.80 20.49 2.11
N GLY A 89 5.99 20.37 1.52
CA GLY A 89 7.26 20.51 2.24
C GLY A 89 7.51 19.37 3.22
N TYR A 90 6.88 18.21 3.02
CA TYR A 90 7.12 17.04 3.84
C TYR A 90 8.53 16.47 3.57
N ARG A 91 8.99 15.60 4.47
CA ARG A 91 10.13 14.72 4.17
C ARG A 91 9.84 14.01 2.84
N LYS A 92 10.87 13.86 2.00
CA LYS A 92 10.79 13.10 0.74
C LYS A 92 10.59 11.59 1.03
N ILE A 93 9.37 11.22 1.43
CA ILE A 93 8.98 9.84 1.66
C ILE A 93 8.89 9.16 0.29
N PRO A 94 9.63 8.07 0.05
CA PRO A 94 9.55 7.32 -1.20
C PRO A 94 8.13 6.85 -1.52
N VAL A 95 7.74 6.96 -2.78
CA VAL A 95 6.48 6.40 -3.30
C VAL A 95 6.80 5.36 -4.36
N GLY A 96 6.23 4.17 -4.20
CA GLY A 96 6.44 3.05 -5.10
C GLY A 96 5.18 2.25 -5.36
N TYR A 97 5.30 1.16 -6.12
CA TYR A 97 4.18 0.31 -6.50
C TYR A 97 4.38 -1.13 -6.00
N SER A 98 3.32 -1.74 -5.48
CA SER A 98 3.26 -3.16 -5.13
C SER A 98 2.59 -3.93 -6.27
N ALA A 99 3.37 -4.71 -7.02
CA ALA A 99 2.91 -5.41 -8.20
C ALA A 99 2.60 -6.88 -7.91
N ALA A 100 1.67 -7.44 -8.69
CA ALA A 100 1.50 -8.88 -8.75
C ALA A 100 2.70 -9.50 -9.49
N ASP A 101 3.11 -10.71 -9.10
CA ASP A 101 4.17 -11.46 -9.77
C ASP A 101 3.66 -12.16 -11.04
N VAL A 102 3.31 -11.38 -12.06
CA VAL A 102 2.76 -11.91 -13.33
C VAL A 102 3.89 -12.23 -14.29
N ASP A 103 4.10 -13.53 -14.53
CA ASP A 103 5.22 -14.06 -15.32
C ASP A 103 5.44 -13.38 -16.67
N SER A 104 4.37 -13.06 -17.38
CA SER A 104 4.36 -12.50 -18.73
C SER A 104 4.66 -11.00 -18.81
N ASN A 105 4.59 -10.25 -17.70
CA ASN A 105 4.73 -8.79 -17.74
C ASN A 105 5.49 -8.17 -16.56
N ARG A 106 5.99 -8.96 -15.59
CA ARG A 106 6.64 -8.43 -14.38
C ARG A 106 7.83 -7.52 -14.67
N LEU A 107 8.62 -7.83 -15.71
CA LEU A 107 9.80 -7.05 -16.07
C LEU A 107 9.37 -5.75 -16.77
N GLU A 108 8.45 -5.85 -17.72
CA GLU A 108 7.89 -4.73 -18.46
C GLU A 108 7.18 -3.74 -17.53
N MET A 109 6.42 -4.23 -16.55
CA MET A 109 5.74 -3.42 -15.56
C MET A 109 6.74 -2.68 -14.66
N ALA A 110 7.79 -3.36 -14.20
CA ALA A 110 8.87 -2.74 -13.47
C ALA A 110 9.55 -1.65 -14.31
N GLN A 111 10.02 -1.99 -15.52
CA GLN A 111 10.63 -1.03 -16.43
C GLN A 111 9.72 0.17 -16.72
N TYR A 112 8.41 -0.04 -16.87
CA TYR A 112 7.44 1.03 -17.05
C TYR A 112 7.35 1.99 -15.86
N MET A 113 7.34 1.46 -14.64
CA MET A 113 7.34 2.27 -13.43
C MET A 113 8.66 3.04 -13.23
N ASN A 114 9.74 2.57 -13.85
CA ASN A 114 11.06 3.18 -13.73
C ASN A 114 11.52 3.98 -14.97
N CYS A 115 10.73 4.04 -16.05
CA CYS A 115 11.04 4.88 -17.20
C CYS A 115 10.46 6.30 -17.05
N GLY A 116 10.85 7.24 -17.91
CA GLY A 116 10.26 8.58 -17.94
C GLY A 116 11.06 9.66 -17.21
N THR A 117 10.43 10.80 -16.97
CA THR A 117 11.04 11.91 -16.22
C THR A 117 11.19 11.57 -14.73
N ASP A 118 12.12 12.24 -14.05
CA ASP A 118 12.41 11.97 -12.64
C ASP A 118 11.18 12.09 -11.74
N ASP A 119 10.23 12.99 -12.05
CA ASP A 119 9.03 13.25 -11.26
C ASP A 119 7.92 12.19 -11.44
N GLU A 120 7.94 11.39 -12.51
CA GLU A 120 6.95 10.34 -12.77
C GLU A 120 7.45 8.92 -12.49
N ARG A 121 8.76 8.74 -12.26
CA ARG A 121 9.35 7.47 -11.88
C ARG A 121 8.96 7.05 -10.47
N SER A 122 8.85 5.75 -10.28
CA SER A 122 8.70 5.12 -8.97
C SER A 122 10.01 5.23 -8.19
N ASP A 123 9.96 5.52 -6.89
CA ASP A 123 11.17 5.56 -6.04
C ASP A 123 11.67 4.14 -5.70
N PHE A 124 10.79 3.14 -5.77
CA PHE A 124 11.09 1.72 -5.57
C PHE A 124 10.03 0.85 -6.27
N PHE A 125 10.24 -0.45 -6.34
CA PHE A 125 9.27 -1.41 -6.86
C PHE A 125 9.16 -2.62 -5.92
N ALA A 126 7.95 -3.12 -5.68
CA ALA A 126 7.77 -4.33 -4.87
C ALA A 126 6.97 -5.39 -5.64
N PHE A 127 7.24 -6.65 -5.34
CA PHE A 127 6.50 -7.79 -5.89
C PHE A 127 5.84 -8.57 -4.76
N ASN A 128 4.57 -8.90 -4.92
CA ASN A 128 3.91 -9.92 -4.11
C ASN A 128 4.29 -11.29 -4.70
N ASP A 129 5.29 -11.93 -4.09
CA ASP A 129 5.98 -13.11 -4.60
C ASP A 129 5.56 -14.38 -3.85
N TYR A 130 4.97 -15.31 -4.61
CA TYR A 130 4.47 -16.60 -4.11
C TYR A 130 5.28 -17.79 -4.70
N SER A 131 6.41 -17.52 -5.35
CA SER A 131 7.15 -18.53 -6.13
C SER A 131 7.95 -19.51 -5.27
N TRP A 132 8.10 -19.23 -3.98
CA TRP A 132 8.76 -20.11 -3.03
C TRP A 132 7.76 -20.99 -2.28
N CYS A 133 7.77 -22.29 -2.55
CA CYS A 133 6.92 -23.28 -1.87
C CYS A 133 7.81 -24.31 -1.16
N ASP A 134 7.76 -24.38 0.18
CA ASP A 134 8.71 -25.20 0.95
C ASP A 134 8.46 -26.71 0.78
N PRO A 135 9.53 -27.53 0.71
CA PRO A 135 10.95 -27.14 0.61
C PRO A 135 11.30 -26.65 -0.81
N SER A 136 12.11 -25.59 -0.89
CA SER A 136 12.57 -25.02 -2.17
C SER A 136 14.05 -24.61 -2.11
N SER A 137 14.52 -23.96 -3.17
CA SER A 137 15.86 -23.40 -3.27
C SER A 137 15.84 -22.15 -4.16
N PHE A 138 16.94 -21.40 -4.16
CA PHE A 138 17.12 -20.23 -5.03
C PHE A 138 16.83 -20.52 -6.52
N THR A 139 17.20 -21.72 -7.00
CA THR A 139 16.95 -22.14 -8.39
C THR A 139 15.57 -22.77 -8.57
N THR A 140 15.07 -23.52 -7.58
CA THR A 140 13.76 -24.19 -7.69
C THR A 140 12.60 -23.19 -7.68
N SER A 141 12.72 -22.12 -6.89
CA SER A 141 11.75 -21.02 -6.84
C SER A 141 11.82 -20.10 -8.07
N GLY A 142 12.88 -20.19 -8.88
CA GLY A 142 13.14 -19.28 -10.00
C GLY A 142 13.67 -17.91 -9.57
N TRP A 143 14.05 -17.73 -8.29
CA TRP A 143 14.65 -16.49 -7.80
C TRP A 143 15.99 -16.17 -8.48
N ASP A 144 16.72 -17.18 -8.93
CA ASP A 144 17.92 -17.04 -9.76
C ASP A 144 17.65 -16.30 -11.08
N GLN A 145 16.54 -16.63 -11.74
CA GLN A 145 16.13 -15.93 -12.96
C GLN A 145 15.62 -14.52 -12.65
N LYS A 146 14.94 -14.32 -11.53
CA LYS A 146 14.51 -12.99 -11.08
C LYS A 146 15.69 -12.07 -10.82
N VAL A 147 16.69 -12.51 -10.05
CA VAL A 147 17.94 -11.76 -9.82
C VAL A 147 18.60 -11.40 -11.14
N LYS A 148 18.73 -12.37 -12.05
CA LYS A 148 19.32 -12.13 -13.37
C LYS A 148 18.56 -11.06 -14.18
N ASN A 149 17.23 -11.11 -14.18
CA ASN A 149 16.39 -10.18 -14.94
C ASN A 149 16.36 -8.77 -14.34
N PHE A 150 16.50 -8.64 -13.02
CA PHE A 150 16.47 -7.36 -12.31
C PHE A 150 17.85 -6.79 -11.97
N THR A 151 18.92 -7.48 -12.37
CA THR A 151 20.28 -6.91 -12.34
C THR A 151 20.29 -5.58 -13.12
N ASP A 152 20.89 -4.54 -12.54
CA ASP A 152 20.97 -3.17 -13.09
C ASP A 152 19.61 -2.41 -13.22
N TYR A 153 18.54 -2.86 -12.55
CA TYR A 153 17.23 -2.18 -12.62
C TYR A 153 17.26 -0.72 -12.12
N GLY A 154 18.16 -0.38 -11.19
CA GLY A 154 18.53 1.01 -10.87
C GLY A 154 17.62 1.76 -9.89
N ILE A 155 16.57 1.13 -9.36
CA ILE A 155 15.85 1.58 -8.15
C ILE A 155 15.69 0.39 -7.18
N PRO A 156 15.51 0.62 -5.87
CA PRO A 156 15.31 -0.44 -4.90
C PRO A 156 14.14 -1.36 -5.24
N ILE A 157 14.35 -2.67 -5.06
CA ILE A 157 13.33 -3.69 -5.18
C ILE A 157 13.20 -4.45 -3.86
N PHE A 158 12.00 -4.77 -3.39
CA PHE A 158 11.82 -5.73 -2.31
C PHE A 158 10.61 -6.65 -2.56
N MET A 159 10.51 -7.72 -1.80
CA MET A 159 9.42 -8.69 -1.94
C MET A 159 8.43 -8.59 -0.78
N VAL A 160 7.15 -8.76 -1.06
CA VAL A 160 6.19 -9.22 -0.06
C VAL A 160 6.04 -10.72 -0.32
N ALA A 161 6.60 -11.54 0.56
CA ALA A 161 6.74 -12.98 0.37
C ALA A 161 5.73 -13.78 1.20
N THR A 162 5.15 -14.79 0.57
CA THR A 162 4.04 -15.61 1.07
C THR A 162 4.31 -17.07 0.73
N PRO A 163 5.30 -17.70 1.39
CA PRO A 163 5.58 -19.10 1.12
C PRO A 163 4.35 -19.97 1.41
N THR A 164 4.23 -21.09 0.70
CA THR A 164 3.31 -22.18 1.07
C THR A 164 4.06 -23.24 1.86
N HIS A 165 3.38 -23.94 2.80
CA HIS A 165 4.02 -24.92 3.71
C HIS A 165 5.12 -24.35 4.62
N ARG A 166 4.96 -23.07 4.98
CA ARG A 166 5.88 -22.12 5.62
C ARG A 166 6.85 -22.67 6.68
N LYS A 167 8.01 -23.11 6.23
CA LYS A 167 9.22 -23.28 7.05
C LYS A 167 10.11 -22.03 7.02
N PHE A 168 9.81 -21.10 6.12
CA PHE A 168 10.53 -19.84 5.95
C PHE A 168 12.00 -20.04 5.51
N GLU A 169 12.26 -21.08 4.70
CA GLU A 169 13.61 -21.36 4.18
C GLU A 169 14.08 -20.24 3.22
N GLU A 170 13.15 -19.51 2.62
CA GLU A 170 13.41 -18.37 1.75
C GLU A 170 14.07 -17.20 2.46
N VAL A 171 13.90 -17.06 3.79
CA VAL A 171 14.55 -15.99 4.57
C VAL A 171 16.06 -16.05 4.41
N ALA A 172 16.64 -17.26 4.48
CA ALA A 172 18.08 -17.45 4.30
C ALA A 172 18.52 -17.12 2.87
N SER A 173 17.71 -17.45 1.87
CA SER A 173 18.01 -17.14 0.46
C SER A 173 17.91 -15.65 0.18
N LEU A 174 16.85 -14.98 0.67
CA LEU A 174 16.57 -13.55 0.46
C LEU A 174 17.68 -12.67 1.05
N TYR A 175 18.30 -13.12 2.14
CA TYR A 175 19.34 -12.38 2.87
C TYR A 175 20.75 -12.77 2.42
N SER A 176 20.87 -13.71 1.47
CA SER A 176 22.15 -14.14 0.91
C SER A 176 22.69 -13.15 -0.12
N THR A 177 24.00 -13.21 -0.37
CA THR A 177 24.67 -12.38 -1.39
C THR A 177 24.18 -12.63 -2.81
N ASP A 178 23.52 -13.76 -3.06
CA ASP A 178 22.91 -14.06 -4.36
C ASP A 178 21.68 -13.18 -4.62
N MET A 179 21.01 -12.68 -3.57
CA MET A 179 19.82 -11.85 -3.65
C MET A 179 20.09 -10.36 -3.36
N THR A 180 20.96 -10.06 -2.39
CA THR A 180 21.09 -8.70 -1.84
C THR A 180 21.64 -7.66 -2.82
N GLY A 181 22.27 -8.09 -3.92
CA GLY A 181 22.69 -7.20 -5.01
C GLY A 181 21.54 -6.60 -5.82
N VAL A 182 20.34 -7.18 -5.69
CA VAL A 182 19.15 -6.79 -6.46
C VAL A 182 17.98 -6.48 -5.52
N TYR A 183 17.74 -7.31 -4.51
CA TYR A 183 16.62 -7.21 -3.59
C TYR A 183 17.02 -6.66 -2.22
N SER A 184 16.23 -5.72 -1.71
CA SER A 184 16.40 -5.01 -0.44
C SER A 184 15.68 -5.71 0.73
N GLY A 185 15.54 -7.04 0.67
CA GLY A 185 14.80 -7.83 1.65
C GLY A 185 13.32 -8.00 1.31
N GLY A 186 12.49 -8.19 2.34
CA GLY A 186 11.05 -8.41 2.15
C GLY A 186 10.20 -8.47 3.41
N LEU A 187 8.89 -8.55 3.21
CA LEU A 187 7.84 -8.58 4.23
C LEU A 187 7.09 -9.91 4.15
N VAL A 188 6.89 -10.58 5.28
CA VAL A 188 6.06 -11.79 5.35
C VAL A 188 4.58 -11.40 5.42
N TYR A 189 3.74 -12.03 4.60
CA TYR A 189 2.29 -11.95 4.74
C TYR A 189 1.73 -13.24 5.41
N GLU A 190 0.95 -13.15 6.48
CA GLU A 190 0.54 -11.95 7.24
C GLU A 190 0.59 -12.19 8.75
N TYR A 191 0.57 -11.13 9.54
CA TYR A 191 0.68 -11.25 11.00
C TYR A 191 -0.60 -11.85 11.62
N SER A 192 -1.77 -11.25 11.37
CA SER A 192 -3.07 -11.71 11.89
C SER A 192 -3.69 -12.81 11.04
N GLU A 193 -4.20 -13.86 11.67
CA GLU A 193 -5.04 -14.85 10.99
C GLU A 193 -6.46 -14.31 10.79
N GLU A 194 -6.86 -14.16 9.53
CA GLU A 194 -8.15 -13.55 9.12
C GLU A 194 -9.02 -14.49 8.27
N GLY A 195 -8.71 -15.79 8.25
CA GLY A 195 -9.42 -16.85 7.51
C GLY A 195 -8.69 -17.34 6.27
N SER A 196 -7.60 -16.67 5.90
CA SER A 196 -6.74 -16.97 4.75
C SER A 196 -5.78 -18.14 5.01
N LYS A 197 -5.58 -18.53 6.29
CA LYS A 197 -4.56 -19.49 6.75
C LYS A 197 -3.12 -19.02 6.57
N TYR A 198 -2.92 -17.71 6.37
CA TYR A 198 -1.60 -17.06 6.31
C TYR A 198 -1.24 -16.31 7.59
N GLY A 199 -2.08 -16.28 8.63
CA GLY A 199 -1.74 -15.60 9.86
C GLY A 199 -0.59 -16.27 10.62
N LEU A 200 0.30 -15.46 11.19
CA LEU A 200 1.31 -15.93 12.15
C LEU A 200 0.71 -16.09 13.56
N VAL A 201 -0.28 -15.26 13.90
CA VAL A 201 -0.94 -15.25 15.21
C VAL A 201 -2.45 -15.20 15.07
N THR A 202 -3.16 -15.72 16.06
CA THR A 202 -4.61 -15.51 16.22
C THR A 202 -4.85 -14.43 17.27
N ILE A 203 -5.66 -13.42 16.93
CA ILE A 203 -6.02 -12.32 17.83
C ILE A 203 -7.47 -12.51 18.28
N SER A 204 -7.69 -12.51 19.60
CA SER A 204 -9.03 -12.60 20.20
C SER A 204 -9.16 -11.59 21.34
N GLY A 205 -9.90 -10.50 21.09
CA GLY A 205 -9.97 -9.36 21.99
C GLY A 205 -8.57 -8.76 22.23
N SER A 206 -8.10 -8.81 23.47
CA SER A 206 -6.76 -8.37 23.86
C SER A 206 -5.72 -9.51 23.94
N SER A 207 -6.10 -10.73 23.58
CA SER A 207 -5.22 -11.91 23.60
C SER A 207 -4.62 -12.17 22.23
N VAL A 208 -3.33 -12.50 22.21
CA VAL A 208 -2.60 -12.92 21.01
C VAL A 208 -2.04 -14.32 21.26
N THR A 209 -2.31 -15.25 20.36
CA THR A 209 -1.80 -16.62 20.41
C THR A 209 -0.88 -16.85 19.20
N GLU A 210 0.39 -17.17 19.48
CA GLU A 210 1.38 -17.48 18.44
C GLU A 210 1.07 -18.85 17.80
N GLY A 211 1.06 -18.88 16.46
CA GLY A 211 0.94 -20.11 15.69
C GLY A 211 2.29 -20.79 15.44
N ASN A 212 2.25 -21.95 14.79
CA ASN A 212 3.46 -22.68 14.39
C ASN A 212 4.34 -21.84 13.45
N ASP A 213 3.70 -21.10 12.54
CA ASP A 213 4.40 -20.30 11.53
C ASP A 213 5.10 -19.08 12.16
N PHE A 214 4.57 -18.53 13.26
CA PHE A 214 5.30 -17.52 14.05
C PHE A 214 6.60 -18.08 14.62
N THR A 215 6.54 -19.30 15.18
CA THR A 215 7.72 -19.98 15.73
C THR A 215 8.74 -20.29 14.65
N ALA A 216 8.29 -20.75 13.48
CA ALA A 216 9.14 -21.05 12.33
C ALA A 216 9.82 -19.79 11.79
N LEU A 217 9.07 -18.69 11.58
CA LEU A 217 9.62 -17.44 11.09
C LEU A 217 10.63 -16.84 12.07
N LYS A 218 10.31 -16.86 13.38
CA LYS A 218 11.23 -16.41 14.43
C LYS A 218 12.54 -17.21 14.42
N ALA A 219 12.47 -18.54 14.23
CA ALA A 219 13.64 -19.39 14.12
C ALA A 219 14.44 -19.11 12.84
N ALA A 220 13.77 -18.87 11.71
CA ALA A 220 14.41 -18.53 10.44
C ALA A 220 15.18 -17.20 10.52
N PHE A 221 14.58 -16.15 11.11
CA PHE A 221 15.28 -14.89 11.36
C PHE A 221 16.41 -15.04 12.37
N ALA A 222 16.24 -15.82 13.45
CA ALA A 222 17.32 -16.03 14.42
C ALA A 222 18.53 -16.77 13.83
N LYS A 223 18.30 -17.65 12.84
CA LYS A 223 19.35 -18.41 12.13
C LYS A 223 20.01 -17.59 11.02
N THR A 224 19.35 -16.58 10.50
CA THR A 224 19.80 -15.81 9.34
C THR A 224 20.37 -14.47 9.78
N SER A 225 21.64 -14.22 9.47
CA SER A 225 22.25 -12.92 9.77
C SER A 225 21.68 -11.84 8.86
N ASN A 226 21.49 -10.64 9.39
CA ASN A 226 21.12 -9.49 8.57
C ASN A 226 22.21 -9.19 7.52
N PRO A 227 21.84 -8.81 6.28
CA PRO A 227 22.78 -8.30 5.30
C PRO A 227 23.50 -7.06 5.84
N ASN A 228 24.74 -6.86 5.38
CA ASN A 228 25.54 -5.69 5.74
C ASN A 228 25.84 -4.84 4.51
N GLY A 229 26.05 -3.53 4.73
CA GLY A 229 26.35 -2.59 3.66
C GLY A 229 25.13 -2.26 2.80
N ASP A 230 25.37 -1.88 1.55
CA ASP A 230 24.36 -1.48 0.57
C ASP A 230 23.91 -2.64 -0.34
N GLY A 231 24.34 -3.87 -0.05
CA GLY A 231 24.03 -5.06 -0.84
C GLY A 231 24.82 -5.16 -2.15
N GLY A 232 25.64 -4.17 -2.52
CA GLY A 232 26.33 -4.13 -3.81
C GLY A 232 25.41 -3.74 -4.97
N TYR A 233 24.34 -2.97 -4.69
CA TYR A 233 23.39 -2.55 -5.70
C TYR A 233 24.03 -1.70 -6.81
N SER A 234 23.50 -1.82 -8.02
CA SER A 234 23.94 -1.01 -9.16
C SER A 234 23.39 0.42 -9.04
N SER A 235 24.28 1.39 -8.91
CA SER A 235 23.93 2.82 -8.90
C SER A 235 23.70 3.38 -10.31
N SER A 236 24.06 2.64 -11.36
CA SER A 236 23.80 3.01 -12.75
C SER A 236 22.48 2.42 -13.23
N SER A 237 21.42 3.22 -13.31
CA SER A 237 20.19 2.79 -14.01
C SER A 237 20.46 2.79 -15.52
N LYS A 238 20.56 1.61 -16.14
CA LYS A 238 20.67 1.46 -17.61
C LYS A 238 19.31 1.48 -18.31
N LEU A 239 18.32 2.15 -17.73
CA LEU A 239 17.04 2.34 -18.40
C LEU A 239 17.14 3.59 -19.28
N GLU A 240 17.56 3.38 -20.52
CA GLU A 240 17.24 4.33 -21.58
C GLU A 240 15.71 4.47 -21.67
N LEU A 241 15.23 5.66 -22.05
CA LEU A 241 13.82 5.95 -22.33
C LEU A 241 13.31 5.04 -23.46
N VAL A 242 12.98 3.80 -23.15
CA VAL A 242 12.31 2.88 -24.05
C VAL A 242 10.91 2.69 -23.50
N SER A 243 9.91 3.27 -24.18
CA SER A 243 8.51 2.91 -23.93
C SER A 243 8.39 1.40 -24.12
N PRO A 244 8.02 0.62 -23.08
CA PRO A 244 7.91 -0.83 -23.20
C PRO A 244 6.95 -1.17 -24.35
N ALA A 245 7.39 -2.03 -25.25
CA ALA A 245 6.55 -2.50 -26.34
C ALA A 245 5.31 -3.20 -25.75
N GLY A 246 4.11 -2.72 -26.09
CA GLY A 246 2.85 -3.27 -25.56
C GLY A 246 2.06 -2.33 -24.64
N LEU A 247 2.65 -1.22 -24.17
CA LEU A 247 1.94 -0.18 -23.40
C LEU A 247 1.57 1.04 -24.27
N THR A 248 1.11 0.79 -25.50
CA THR A 248 0.68 1.86 -26.42
C THR A 248 -0.76 2.26 -26.13
N GLY A 249 -0.94 3.47 -25.60
CA GLY A 249 -2.24 4.10 -25.43
C GLY A 249 -2.09 5.57 -25.05
N ALA A 250 -3.07 6.40 -25.40
CA ALA A 250 -3.15 7.78 -24.91
C ALA A 250 -3.50 7.75 -23.41
N GLY A 251 -2.54 7.37 -22.58
CA GLY A 251 -2.68 7.40 -21.13
C GLY A 251 -2.81 8.83 -20.61
N SER A 252 -3.35 8.96 -19.39
CA SER A 252 -3.57 10.21 -18.64
C SER A 252 -2.37 11.17 -18.60
N GLN A 253 -1.16 10.68 -18.89
CA GLN A 253 0.07 11.47 -19.02
C GLN A 253 -0.07 12.68 -19.96
N ASN A 254 -0.94 12.60 -20.98
CA ASN A 254 -1.28 13.71 -21.88
C ASN A 254 -2.71 14.26 -21.70
N ALA A 255 -3.51 13.68 -20.81
CA ALA A 255 -4.80 14.23 -20.41
C ALA A 255 -4.57 15.30 -19.35
N GLY A 256 -3.84 16.34 -19.72
CA GLY A 256 -3.77 17.59 -18.98
C GLY A 256 -5.16 18.21 -18.96
N GLY A 257 -6.00 17.77 -18.04
CA GLY A 257 -7.04 18.64 -17.52
C GLY A 257 -6.29 19.81 -16.87
N THR A 258 -6.51 21.02 -17.38
CA THR A 258 -6.07 22.28 -16.79
C THR A 258 -6.62 22.41 -15.37
N SER A 259 -6.03 21.69 -14.40
CA SER A 259 -6.12 22.03 -12.99
C SER A 259 -4.89 22.87 -12.68
N THR A 260 -4.92 24.12 -13.12
CA THR A 260 -4.01 25.17 -12.63
C THR A 260 -4.36 25.58 -11.19
N GLY A 261 -5.30 24.90 -10.53
CA GLY A 261 -5.57 25.03 -9.12
C GLY A 261 -4.80 23.98 -8.33
N THR A 262 -3.76 24.39 -7.61
CA THR A 262 -3.36 23.69 -6.40
C THR A 262 -4.57 23.58 -5.48
N ALA A 263 -4.85 22.40 -4.93
CA ALA A 263 -5.83 22.28 -3.86
C ALA A 263 -5.45 23.29 -2.74
N THR A 264 -6.35 24.22 -2.43
CA THR A 264 -6.12 25.22 -1.37
C THR A 264 -5.89 24.49 -0.05
N ALA A 265 -4.91 24.93 0.74
CA ALA A 265 -4.69 24.41 2.09
C ALA A 265 -6.02 24.38 2.88
N GLY A 266 -6.45 23.20 3.33
CA GLY A 266 -7.71 23.01 4.03
C GLY A 266 -8.84 22.34 3.23
N SER A 267 -8.63 21.97 1.96
CA SER A 267 -9.60 21.18 1.18
C SER A 267 -9.85 19.76 1.75
N GLY A 268 -9.07 19.32 2.75
CA GLY A 268 -9.23 18.05 3.46
C GLY A 268 -9.96 18.14 4.81
N SER A 269 -10.63 19.24 5.15
CA SER A 269 -11.41 19.32 6.39
C SER A 269 -12.61 18.36 6.33
N VAL A 270 -12.57 17.29 7.11
CA VAL A 270 -13.64 16.29 7.23
C VAL A 270 -14.89 16.95 7.85
N THR A 271 -15.97 17.10 7.09
CA THR A 271 -17.28 17.60 7.59
C THR A 271 -18.36 16.54 7.74
N ALA A 272 -18.06 15.24 7.60
CA ALA A 272 -19.07 14.22 7.86
C ALA A 272 -18.47 12.91 8.39
N VAL A 273 -18.92 12.52 9.58
CA VAL A 273 -18.80 11.15 10.11
C VAL A 273 -19.95 10.35 9.50
N ALA A 274 -19.65 9.36 8.67
CA ALA A 274 -20.66 8.44 8.14
C ALA A 274 -21.02 7.39 9.20
N THR A 275 -22.21 7.47 9.79
CA THR A 275 -22.82 6.38 10.55
C THR A 275 -23.45 5.38 9.58
N GLY A 276 -22.93 4.16 9.56
CA GLY A 276 -23.43 3.08 8.72
C GLY A 276 -24.85 2.64 9.09
N ALA A 277 -25.63 2.27 8.08
CA ALA A 277 -26.85 1.49 8.25
C ALA A 277 -26.98 0.49 7.09
N SER A 278 -27.19 -0.77 7.45
CA SER A 278 -27.45 -1.88 6.55
C SER A 278 -28.83 -1.79 5.88
N SER A 279 -28.97 -2.44 4.72
CA SER A 279 -29.90 -3.55 4.45
C SER A 279 -30.67 -3.46 3.12
N GLY A 280 -30.91 -4.63 2.53
CA GLY A 280 -32.27 -5.05 2.16
C GLY A 280 -32.86 -4.56 0.84
N THR A 281 -32.98 -5.48 -0.10
CA THR A 281 -33.77 -5.42 -1.35
C THR A 281 -35.28 -5.28 -1.10
N ALA A 282 -35.97 -4.36 -1.81
CA ALA A 282 -37.10 -4.65 -2.72
C ALA A 282 -38.00 -3.42 -3.08
N THR A 283 -38.16 -3.21 -4.40
CA THR A 283 -39.36 -2.78 -5.18
C THR A 283 -40.19 -1.52 -4.83
N GLY A 284 -40.06 -0.49 -5.69
CA GLY A 284 -41.13 -0.03 -6.61
C GLY A 284 -42.19 1.00 -6.14
N THR A 285 -42.05 2.28 -6.55
CA THR A 285 -42.94 3.06 -7.47
C THR A 285 -42.89 4.59 -7.21
N ASN A 286 -43.01 5.35 -8.31
CA ASN A 286 -42.82 6.81 -8.45
C ASN A 286 -43.93 7.68 -7.81
N LYS A 287 -43.57 8.83 -7.21
CA LYS A 287 -43.90 10.20 -7.69
C LYS A 287 -43.52 11.34 -6.71
N SER A 288 -42.88 12.36 -7.30
CA SER A 288 -43.03 13.81 -7.10
C SER A 288 -42.68 14.52 -5.79
N SER A 289 -41.88 15.57 -5.96
CA SER A 289 -41.30 16.56 -5.04
C SER A 289 -42.27 17.55 -4.37
N ALA A 290 -42.02 17.91 -3.10
CA ALA A 290 -42.11 19.28 -2.57
C ALA A 290 -41.55 19.39 -1.12
N GLY A 291 -40.78 20.46 -0.86
CA GLY A 291 -40.76 21.18 0.43
C GLY A 291 -39.81 20.71 1.54
N ASN A 292 -38.68 21.42 1.69
CA ASN A 292 -37.81 21.37 2.88
C ASN A 292 -38.54 21.91 4.12
N ALA A 293 -38.77 21.04 5.11
CA ALA A 293 -39.01 21.41 6.49
C ALA A 293 -38.07 20.57 7.38
N LEU A 294 -37.20 21.24 8.15
CA LEU A 294 -36.28 20.61 9.10
C LEU A 294 -37.09 19.87 10.18
N ALA A 295 -36.87 18.56 10.30
CA ALA A 295 -37.43 17.76 11.38
C ALA A 295 -36.86 18.21 12.74
N PRO A 296 -37.65 18.17 13.83
CA PRO A 296 -37.17 18.56 15.16
C PRO A 296 -36.07 17.60 15.64
N MET A 297 -34.96 18.17 16.13
CA MET A 297 -33.85 17.43 16.70
C MET A 297 -34.27 16.65 17.95
N ASP A 298 -33.95 15.36 17.97
CA ASP A 298 -34.03 14.50 19.15
C ASP A 298 -33.00 14.97 20.20
N LYS A 299 -33.48 15.40 21.37
CA LYS A 299 -32.67 15.91 22.49
C LYS A 299 -32.18 14.81 23.43
N THR A 300 -32.58 13.56 23.20
CA THR A 300 -32.19 12.40 24.01
C THR A 300 -30.66 12.22 24.14
N PRO A 301 -29.85 12.42 23.08
CA PRO A 301 -28.39 12.29 23.17
C PRO A 301 -27.74 13.37 24.05
N LEU A 302 -28.31 14.58 24.08
CA LEU A 302 -27.81 15.70 24.88
C LEU A 302 -28.03 15.46 26.38
N VAL A 303 -29.20 14.92 26.73
CA VAL A 303 -29.56 14.60 28.13
C VAL A 303 -28.69 13.47 28.68
N LEU A 304 -28.45 12.42 27.88
CA LEU A 304 -27.55 11.33 28.28
C LEU A 304 -26.10 11.80 28.43
N GLY A 305 -25.61 12.64 27.52
CA GLY A 305 -24.26 13.23 27.59
C GLY A 305 -24.05 14.05 28.86
N THR A 306 -25.03 14.88 29.25
CA THR A 306 -24.96 15.66 30.49
C THR A 306 -24.99 14.81 31.75
N LEU A 307 -25.70 13.68 31.73
CA LEU A 307 -25.79 12.76 32.88
C LEU A 307 -24.49 11.98 33.09
N ILE A 308 -23.84 11.54 32.00
CA ILE A 308 -22.57 10.82 32.07
C ILE A 308 -21.44 11.76 32.52
N ALA A 309 -21.42 13.00 32.02
CA ALA A 309 -20.45 14.00 32.44
C ALA A 309 -20.59 14.33 33.93
N SER A 310 -21.82 14.51 34.44
CA SER A 310 -22.03 14.83 35.86
C SER A 310 -21.63 13.68 36.79
N LEU A 311 -21.91 12.43 36.42
CA LEU A 311 -21.50 11.25 37.19
C LEU A 311 -19.97 11.05 37.18
N THR A 312 -19.29 11.42 36.09
CA THR A 312 -17.83 11.33 36.00
C THR A 312 -17.14 12.38 36.88
N PHE A 313 -17.68 13.61 36.93
CA PHE A 313 -17.15 14.66 37.80
C PHE A 313 -17.42 14.39 39.29
N VAL A 314 -18.57 13.78 39.64
CA VAL A 314 -18.86 13.38 41.03
C VAL A 314 -17.98 12.21 41.45
N GLY A 315 -17.71 11.24 40.56
CA GLY A 315 -16.80 10.12 40.83
C GLY A 315 -15.35 10.56 41.04
N ALA A 316 -14.88 11.55 40.28
CA ALA A 316 -13.52 12.10 40.43
C ALA A 316 -13.34 12.97 41.69
N ALA A 317 -14.42 13.47 42.29
CA ALA A 317 -14.39 14.27 43.52
C ALA A 317 -14.48 13.41 44.81
N LEU A 318 -14.66 12.10 44.68
CA LEU A 318 -14.77 11.14 45.79
C LEU A 318 -13.53 10.23 45.94
N LEU A 319 -12.44 10.55 45.23
CA LEU A 319 -11.08 9.99 45.40
C LEU A 319 -10.13 11.12 45.81
#